data_AF-A0A1F9B3M7-F1
#
_entry.id   AF-A0A1F9B3M7-F1
#
_cell.length_a   1.000
_cell.length_b   1.000
_cell.length_c   1.000
_cell.angle_alpha   90.00
_cell.angle_beta   90.00
_cell.angle_gamma   90.00
#
_symmetry.space_group_name_H-M   'P 1'
#
loop_
_entity.id
_entity.type
_entity.pdbx_description
1 polymer ?
#
loop_
_entity_poly.entity_id
_entity_poly.type
_entity_poly.pdbx_seq_one_letter_code
_entity_poly.pdbx_strand_id
1 'polypeptide(L)'
;VIETFQPGTLKKWGLDYKALAKIKPDLIVSSITPFGQTGPYKNYRASDLVLTAMSGFMSVLGDSDKPPVRPTVPQSYVWIGMHAAEATLMAYYHRGMTGEGQHVDISGQAGVTWAASIAPSFYDFNKEVPTRAGSFVTGRSVTGAIIRAVYPCKDGYVTYIIYGGPAGQRTNKRLTEWMASKGMAPDFLKNKDWSKFDIATVTQEEINRVEEANMAFFKTVTKDEFFKYVVEQDMLGYPVNTAKEILEDDQLKSRGMWKEVEHEDLGEKITYPAFFTLFSSIACDVWRRAPRIGEHNEEVYREIGLDQKDILRLKKANII
;
A
#
# COMPACT_ATOMS: atom_id res chain seq x y z
N VAL A 1 -23.02 0.33 11.54
CA VAL A 1 -22.48 -0.91 12.15
C VAL A 1 -21.39 -1.44 11.23
N ILE A 2 -20.22 -1.77 11.76
CA ILE A 2 -19.13 -2.40 11.00
C ILE A 2 -18.81 -3.71 11.71
N GLU A 3 -18.64 -4.80 10.96
CA GLU A 3 -18.44 -6.13 11.52
C GLU A 3 -17.55 -7.00 10.63
N THR A 4 -16.86 -7.97 11.24
CA THR A 4 -15.91 -8.88 10.57
C THR A 4 -16.17 -10.34 10.91
N PHE A 5 -17.40 -10.71 11.29
CA PHE A 5 -17.74 -12.08 11.64
C PHE A 5 -17.89 -12.96 10.41
N GLN A 6 -17.88 -14.28 10.62
CA GLN A 6 -18.19 -15.24 9.56
C GLN A 6 -19.61 -15.02 9.02
N PRO A 7 -19.85 -15.20 7.71
CA PRO A 7 -21.18 -15.07 7.13
C PRO A 7 -22.28 -15.82 7.90
N GLY A 8 -23.39 -15.14 8.11
CA GLY A 8 -24.55 -15.64 8.85
C GLY A 8 -24.45 -15.54 10.38
N THR A 9 -23.33 -15.11 10.97
CA THR A 9 -23.20 -14.91 12.42
C THR A 9 -24.22 -13.89 12.95
N LEU A 10 -24.24 -12.68 12.37
CA LEU A 10 -25.23 -11.65 12.74
C LEU A 10 -26.67 -12.13 12.58
N LYS A 11 -26.95 -12.91 11.53
CA LYS A 11 -28.29 -13.49 11.30
C LYS A 11 -28.70 -14.43 12.44
N LYS A 12 -27.78 -15.26 12.96
CA LYS A 12 -28.05 -16.14 14.12
C LYS A 12 -28.35 -15.34 15.38
N TRP A 13 -27.79 -14.15 15.52
CA TRP A 13 -28.05 -13.26 16.65
C TRP A 13 -29.25 -12.32 16.44
N GLY A 14 -29.90 -12.37 15.28
CA GLY A 14 -30.98 -11.43 14.94
C GLY A 14 -30.50 -10.00 14.72
N LEU A 15 -29.23 -9.82 14.37
CA LEU A 15 -28.54 -8.54 14.18
C LEU A 15 -28.08 -8.33 12.74
N ASP A 16 -28.59 -9.12 11.77
CA ASP A 16 -28.28 -8.88 10.36
C ASP A 16 -28.97 -7.61 9.83
N TYR A 17 -28.54 -7.12 8.67
CA TYR A 17 -29.08 -5.90 8.08
C TYR A 17 -30.61 -5.90 7.99
N LYS A 18 -31.21 -7.03 7.59
CA LYS A 18 -32.68 -7.15 7.48
C LYS A 18 -33.39 -7.00 8.82
N ALA A 19 -32.80 -7.49 9.91
CA ALA A 19 -33.37 -7.30 11.24
C ALA A 19 -33.17 -5.86 11.73
N LEU A 20 -31.95 -5.33 11.60
CA LEU A 20 -31.62 -3.98 12.07
C LEU A 20 -32.36 -2.88 11.29
N ALA A 21 -32.55 -3.03 9.98
CA ALA A 21 -33.27 -2.08 9.15
C ALA A 21 -34.76 -1.94 9.52
N LYS A 22 -35.37 -2.95 10.17
CA LYS A 22 -36.73 -2.83 10.72
C LYS A 22 -36.79 -1.87 11.91
N ILE A 23 -35.67 -1.72 12.64
CA ILE A 23 -35.54 -0.85 13.80
C ILE A 23 -35.07 0.54 13.37
N LYS A 24 -34.07 0.59 12.49
CA LYS A 24 -33.45 1.81 11.98
C LYS A 24 -33.23 1.72 10.46
N PRO A 25 -34.19 2.16 9.62
CA PRO A 25 -34.15 1.98 8.16
C PRO A 25 -32.98 2.70 7.46
N ASP A 26 -32.49 3.79 8.04
CA ASP A 26 -31.35 4.58 7.55
C ASP A 26 -29.99 4.02 8.05
N LEU A 27 -29.97 2.83 8.64
CA LEU A 27 -28.75 2.22 9.15
C LEU A 27 -27.88 1.67 8.01
N ILE A 28 -26.58 1.94 8.08
CA ILE A 28 -25.58 1.29 7.25
C ILE A 28 -24.94 0.16 8.04
N VAL A 29 -24.92 -1.04 7.46
CA VAL A 29 -24.21 -2.20 7.99
C VAL A 29 -23.11 -2.55 7.00
N SER A 30 -21.85 -2.56 7.44
CA SER A 30 -20.70 -2.94 6.61
C SER A 30 -20.12 -4.25 7.11
N SER A 31 -20.25 -5.28 6.30
CA SER A 31 -19.73 -6.63 6.55
C SER A 31 -18.42 -6.82 5.82
N ILE A 32 -17.33 -7.01 6.56
CA ILE A 32 -16.01 -7.24 6.00
C ILE A 32 -15.66 -8.71 6.20
N THR A 33 -15.67 -9.48 5.13
CA THR A 33 -15.42 -10.93 5.19
C THR A 33 -14.32 -11.33 4.22
N PRO A 34 -13.62 -12.45 4.43
CA PRO A 34 -12.52 -12.85 3.57
C PRO A 34 -12.83 -12.89 2.07
N PHE A 35 -14.02 -13.38 1.69
CA PHE A 35 -14.40 -13.62 0.30
C PHE A 35 -15.76 -13.02 -0.09
N GLY A 36 -16.39 -12.24 0.80
CA GLY A 36 -17.74 -11.72 0.63
C GLY A 36 -18.81 -12.63 1.24
N GLN A 37 -20.04 -12.12 1.38
CA GLN A 37 -21.18 -12.85 1.93
C GLN A 37 -21.79 -13.87 0.93
N THR A 38 -21.31 -13.88 -0.31
CA THR A 38 -21.82 -14.71 -1.42
C THR A 38 -20.70 -15.44 -2.15
N GLY A 39 -21.05 -16.34 -3.09
CA GLY A 39 -20.08 -17.11 -3.86
C GLY A 39 -19.57 -18.38 -3.16
N PRO A 40 -18.68 -19.14 -3.84
CA PRO A 40 -18.24 -20.47 -3.39
C PRO A 40 -17.39 -20.44 -2.13
N TYR A 41 -16.64 -19.34 -1.91
CA TYR A 41 -15.72 -19.20 -0.78
C TYR A 41 -16.28 -18.40 0.39
N LYS A 42 -17.57 -18.04 0.39
CA LYS A 42 -18.17 -17.21 1.45
C LYS A 42 -17.89 -17.73 2.88
N ASN A 43 -17.88 -19.06 3.07
CA ASN A 43 -17.67 -19.67 4.38
C ASN A 43 -16.18 -20.01 4.67
N TYR A 44 -15.25 -19.59 3.81
CA TYR A 44 -13.83 -19.86 4.01
C TYR A 44 -13.22 -18.84 4.98
N ARG A 45 -12.27 -19.31 5.78
CA ARG A 45 -11.43 -18.47 6.63
C ARG A 45 -10.18 -18.07 5.86
N ALA A 46 -9.64 -16.89 6.15
CA ALA A 46 -8.40 -16.43 5.54
C ALA A 46 -7.55 -15.66 6.54
N SER A 47 -6.24 -15.93 6.50
CA SER A 47 -5.22 -15.02 7.03
C SER A 47 -4.80 -14.04 5.94
N ASP A 48 -3.95 -13.07 6.29
CA ASP A 48 -3.30 -12.19 5.33
C ASP A 48 -2.65 -12.97 4.18
N LEU A 49 -1.87 -14.01 4.50
CA LEU A 49 -1.22 -14.86 3.51
C LEU A 49 -2.21 -15.46 2.51
N VAL A 50 -3.36 -15.94 2.97
CA VAL A 50 -4.40 -16.52 2.11
C VAL A 50 -4.97 -15.45 1.17
N LEU A 51 -5.28 -14.26 1.69
CA LEU A 51 -5.85 -13.17 0.89
C LEU A 51 -4.85 -12.63 -0.12
N THR A 52 -3.60 -12.42 0.28
CA THR A 52 -2.52 -11.96 -0.61
C THR A 52 -2.22 -13.00 -1.71
N ALA A 53 -2.32 -14.30 -1.42
CA ALA A 53 -2.10 -15.34 -2.42
C ALA A 53 -3.28 -15.46 -3.38
N MET A 54 -4.50 -15.59 -2.85
CA MET A 54 -5.71 -15.83 -3.64
C MET A 54 -6.19 -14.59 -4.42
N SER A 55 -5.77 -13.38 -4.04
CA SER A 55 -6.05 -12.15 -4.79
C SER A 55 -5.23 -11.99 -6.06
N GLY A 56 -4.18 -12.81 -6.25
CA GLY A 56 -3.23 -12.70 -7.35
C GLY A 56 -2.06 -11.76 -7.08
N PHE A 57 -2.03 -11.06 -5.94
CA PHE A 57 -0.98 -10.07 -5.65
C PHE A 57 0.43 -10.69 -5.60
N MET A 58 0.59 -11.87 -4.99
CA MET A 58 1.90 -12.54 -4.95
C MET A 58 2.44 -12.94 -6.34
N SER A 59 1.57 -13.12 -7.34
CA SER A 59 1.99 -13.64 -8.66
C SER A 59 3.04 -12.77 -9.36
N VAL A 60 3.07 -11.47 -9.02
CA VAL A 60 3.95 -10.46 -9.60
C VAL A 60 5.07 -10.00 -8.66
N LEU A 61 5.19 -10.58 -7.46
CA LEU A 61 6.20 -10.20 -6.47
C LEU A 61 7.34 -11.22 -6.36
N GLY A 62 8.59 -10.74 -6.48
CA GLY A 62 9.81 -11.54 -6.30
C GLY A 62 10.65 -11.62 -7.57
N ASP A 63 11.71 -12.43 -7.54
CA ASP A 63 12.54 -12.71 -8.70
C ASP A 63 11.85 -13.70 -9.65
N SER A 64 12.15 -13.61 -10.95
CA SER A 64 11.54 -14.46 -11.99
C SER A 64 11.93 -15.93 -11.86
N ASP A 65 13.15 -16.20 -11.41
CA ASP A 65 13.76 -17.53 -11.25
C ASP A 65 13.50 -18.17 -9.88
N LYS A 66 12.77 -17.49 -9.00
CA LYS A 66 12.42 -17.95 -7.65
C LYS A 66 10.91 -18.11 -7.47
N PRO A 67 10.48 -18.85 -6.42
CA PRO A 67 9.08 -18.87 -6.03
C PRO A 67 8.54 -17.46 -5.76
N PRO A 68 7.23 -17.21 -5.98
CA PRO A 68 6.59 -15.96 -5.57
C PRO A 68 6.82 -15.65 -4.09
N VAL A 69 6.98 -14.36 -3.79
CA VAL A 69 7.13 -13.89 -2.40
C VAL A 69 5.91 -13.10 -1.95
N ARG A 70 5.72 -13.06 -0.63
CA ARG A 70 4.75 -12.17 0.02
C ARG A 70 5.43 -10.87 0.47
N PRO A 71 4.68 -9.78 0.66
CA PRO A 71 5.14 -8.67 1.50
C PRO A 71 5.54 -9.16 2.90
N THR A 72 6.63 -8.62 3.45
CA THR A 72 7.24 -9.09 4.71
C THR A 72 6.31 -8.93 5.92
N VAL A 73 5.53 -7.85 5.95
CA VAL A 73 4.52 -7.58 6.98
C VAL A 73 3.12 -7.77 6.39
N PRO A 74 2.11 -8.15 7.19
CA PRO A 74 0.74 -8.22 6.71
C PRO A 74 0.29 -6.90 6.07
N GLN A 75 -0.30 -6.98 4.90
CA GLN A 75 -0.77 -5.81 4.13
C GLN A 75 -2.24 -5.91 3.73
N SER A 76 -2.79 -7.13 3.59
CA SER A 76 -4.16 -7.32 3.13
C SER A 76 -5.15 -6.58 4.03
N TYR A 77 -4.95 -6.64 5.36
CA TYR A 77 -5.87 -6.02 6.31
C TYR A 77 -5.92 -4.50 6.19
N VAL A 78 -4.79 -3.86 5.88
CA VAL A 78 -4.72 -2.40 5.68
C VAL A 78 -5.52 -2.01 4.45
N TRP A 79 -5.32 -2.72 3.34
CA TRP A 79 -6.04 -2.49 2.07
C TRP A 79 -7.54 -2.68 2.24
N ILE A 80 -7.93 -3.77 2.91
CA ILE A 80 -9.33 -4.08 3.17
C ILE A 80 -9.97 -3.04 4.07
N GLY A 81 -9.25 -2.57 5.10
CA GLY A 81 -9.72 -1.50 5.97
C GLY A 81 -9.96 -0.19 5.22
N MET A 82 -9.05 0.17 4.31
CA MET A 82 -9.19 1.37 3.45
C MET A 82 -10.41 1.24 2.53
N HIS A 83 -10.56 0.13 1.83
CA HIS A 83 -11.72 -0.10 0.95
C HIS A 83 -13.04 -0.22 1.70
N ALA A 84 -13.01 -0.78 2.92
CA ALA A 84 -14.19 -0.80 3.77
C ALA A 84 -14.59 0.62 4.20
N ALA A 85 -13.64 1.44 4.61
CA ALA A 85 -13.90 2.85 4.94
C ALA A 85 -14.45 3.62 3.73
N GLU A 86 -13.86 3.45 2.55
CA GLU A 86 -14.33 4.02 1.28
C GLU A 86 -15.78 3.60 0.97
N ALA A 87 -16.07 2.30 1.00
CA ALA A 87 -17.40 1.76 0.71
C ALA A 87 -18.44 2.22 1.75
N THR A 88 -18.08 2.28 3.03
CA THR A 88 -18.94 2.82 4.09
C THR A 88 -19.20 4.31 3.90
N LEU A 89 -18.20 5.10 3.48
CA LEU A 89 -18.35 6.53 3.17
C LEU A 89 -19.27 6.76 1.96
N MET A 90 -19.14 5.96 0.91
CA MET A 90 -20.07 6.00 -0.22
C MET A 90 -21.50 5.70 0.22
N ALA A 91 -21.70 4.69 1.08
CA ALA A 91 -23.01 4.38 1.64
C ALA A 91 -23.55 5.51 2.53
N TYR A 92 -22.68 6.16 3.30
CA TYR A 92 -23.02 7.33 4.11
C TYR A 92 -23.47 8.50 3.25
N TYR A 93 -22.75 8.77 2.15
CA TYR A 93 -23.11 9.83 1.20
C TYR A 93 -24.45 9.52 0.50
N HIS A 94 -24.65 8.27 0.05
CA HIS A 94 -25.94 7.81 -0.49
C HIS A 94 -27.09 8.08 0.48
N ARG A 95 -26.94 7.68 1.75
CA ARG A 95 -27.93 7.92 2.79
C ARG A 95 -28.21 9.41 2.97
N GLY A 96 -27.20 10.28 2.88
CA GLY A 96 -27.39 11.73 2.97
C GLY A 96 -28.27 12.29 1.84
N MET A 97 -28.24 11.67 0.66
CA MET A 97 -29.06 12.09 -0.49
C MET A 97 -30.46 11.49 -0.49
N THR A 98 -30.61 10.23 -0.05
CA THR A 98 -31.87 9.47 -0.20
C THR A 98 -32.62 9.27 1.12
N GLY A 99 -31.94 9.41 2.26
CA GLY A 99 -32.43 8.99 3.57
C GLY A 99 -32.34 7.48 3.82
N GLU A 100 -31.88 6.68 2.84
CA GLU A 100 -31.90 5.22 2.91
C GLU A 100 -30.55 4.63 3.34
N GLY A 101 -30.61 3.66 4.26
CA GLY A 101 -29.48 2.83 4.65
C GLY A 101 -29.22 1.71 3.63
N GLN A 102 -28.16 0.94 3.86
CA GLN A 102 -27.83 -0.22 3.02
C GLN A 102 -26.90 -1.21 3.72
N HIS A 103 -26.88 -2.44 3.21
CA HIS A 103 -25.86 -3.42 3.54
C HIS A 103 -24.69 -3.29 2.55
N VAL A 104 -23.50 -3.04 3.07
CA VAL A 104 -22.24 -3.01 2.32
C VAL A 104 -21.53 -4.34 2.56
N ASP A 105 -21.38 -5.16 1.53
CA ASP A 105 -20.63 -6.43 1.57
C ASP A 105 -19.24 -6.23 0.97
N ILE A 106 -18.20 -6.33 1.81
CA ILE A 106 -16.81 -6.13 1.41
C ILE A 106 -16.08 -7.48 1.43
N SER A 107 -15.62 -7.91 0.26
CA SER A 107 -14.76 -9.07 0.08
C SER A 107 -13.29 -8.71 0.24
N GLY A 108 -12.61 -9.35 1.19
CA GLY A 108 -11.20 -9.15 1.45
C GLY A 108 -10.32 -9.48 0.23
N GLN A 109 -10.57 -10.63 -0.41
CA GLN A 109 -9.85 -11.06 -1.60
C GLN A 109 -10.00 -10.06 -2.75
N ALA A 110 -11.24 -9.63 -3.02
CA ALA A 110 -11.51 -8.68 -4.10
C ALA A 110 -10.87 -7.30 -3.85
N GLY A 111 -10.86 -6.85 -2.59
CA GLY A 111 -10.16 -5.62 -2.19
C GLY A 111 -8.65 -5.70 -2.46
N VAL A 112 -8.01 -6.83 -2.12
CA VAL A 112 -6.56 -6.99 -2.33
C VAL A 112 -6.21 -7.18 -3.82
N THR A 113 -7.12 -7.65 -4.67
CA THR A 113 -6.86 -7.79 -6.12
C THR A 113 -6.49 -6.47 -6.78
N TRP A 114 -6.93 -5.33 -6.23
CA TRP A 114 -6.50 -4.02 -6.70
C TRP A 114 -4.99 -3.78 -6.61
N ALA A 115 -4.27 -4.58 -5.81
CA ALA A 115 -2.80 -4.53 -5.72
C ALA A 115 -2.10 -4.94 -7.00
N ALA A 116 -2.78 -5.72 -7.82
CA ALA A 116 -2.32 -6.15 -9.13
C ALA A 116 -3.35 -5.75 -10.21
N SER A 117 -4.04 -4.62 -10.05
CA SER A 117 -5.17 -4.22 -10.90
C SER A 117 -4.87 -4.19 -12.41
N ILE A 118 -3.62 -3.89 -12.78
CA ILE A 118 -3.18 -3.87 -14.19
C ILE A 118 -2.99 -5.29 -14.76
N ALA A 119 -2.71 -6.29 -13.91
CA ALA A 119 -2.35 -7.63 -14.38
C ALA A 119 -3.50 -8.36 -15.10
N PRO A 120 -4.75 -8.35 -14.60
CA PRO A 120 -5.89 -8.89 -15.35
C PRO A 120 -6.11 -8.20 -16.69
N SER A 121 -5.98 -6.86 -16.76
CA SER A 121 -6.12 -6.12 -18.02
C SER A 121 -5.03 -6.47 -19.03
N PHE A 122 -3.80 -6.69 -18.57
CA PHE A 122 -2.69 -7.13 -19.41
C PHE A 122 -2.96 -8.52 -20.00
N TYR A 123 -3.41 -9.45 -19.17
CA TYR A 123 -3.80 -10.77 -19.63
C TYR A 123 -5.01 -10.71 -20.58
N ASP A 124 -6.03 -9.90 -20.30
CA ASP A 124 -7.19 -9.84 -21.17
C ASP A 124 -6.85 -9.24 -22.55
N PHE A 125 -6.07 -8.16 -22.60
CA PHE A 125 -5.73 -7.50 -23.86
C PHE A 125 -4.65 -8.25 -24.66
N ASN A 126 -3.55 -8.65 -24.01
CA ASN A 126 -2.39 -9.26 -24.69
C ASN A 126 -2.40 -10.79 -24.68
N LYS A 127 -3.24 -11.43 -23.86
CA LYS A 127 -3.19 -12.88 -23.57
C LYS A 127 -1.84 -13.32 -22.97
N GLU A 128 -1.12 -12.38 -22.36
CA GLU A 128 0.15 -12.59 -21.67
C GLU A 128 -0.05 -12.45 -20.17
N VAL A 129 0.43 -13.44 -19.41
CA VAL A 129 0.42 -13.38 -17.94
C VAL A 129 1.61 -12.54 -17.49
N PRO A 130 1.42 -11.39 -16.82
CA PRO A 130 2.53 -10.65 -16.25
C PRO A 130 3.25 -11.50 -15.21
N THR A 131 4.57 -11.56 -15.31
CA THR A 131 5.40 -12.36 -14.41
C THR A 131 6.29 -11.48 -13.54
N ARG A 132 6.81 -12.09 -12.49
CA ARG A 132 7.80 -11.51 -11.58
C ARG A 132 9.04 -11.07 -12.34
N ALA A 133 9.58 -9.91 -11.98
CA ALA A 133 10.78 -9.35 -12.61
C ALA A 133 11.84 -8.92 -11.58
N GLY A 134 11.63 -9.15 -10.29
CA GLY A 134 12.57 -8.75 -9.24
C GLY A 134 12.89 -7.26 -9.29
N SER A 135 14.18 -6.95 -9.43
CA SER A 135 14.70 -5.58 -9.55
C SER A 135 14.62 -4.99 -10.97
N PHE A 136 13.94 -5.66 -11.90
CA PHE A 136 13.87 -5.28 -13.31
C PHE A 136 12.45 -4.85 -13.72
N VAL A 137 12.38 -4.10 -14.81
CA VAL A 137 11.16 -3.73 -15.54
C VAL A 137 11.19 -4.47 -16.87
N THR A 138 10.06 -5.09 -17.21
CA THR A 138 9.87 -5.84 -18.46
C THR A 138 8.78 -5.18 -19.33
N GLY A 139 8.57 -5.70 -20.54
CA GLY A 139 7.46 -5.29 -21.41
C GLY A 139 7.61 -3.91 -22.06
N ARG A 140 8.82 -3.34 -22.08
CA ARG A 140 9.10 -2.01 -22.66
C ARG A 140 9.89 -2.02 -23.97
N SER A 141 10.43 -3.18 -24.34
CA SER A 141 11.20 -3.37 -25.56
C SER A 141 10.58 -4.48 -26.40
N VAL A 142 10.44 -4.24 -27.71
CA VAL A 142 9.97 -5.26 -28.66
C VAL A 142 11.02 -6.34 -28.90
N THR A 143 12.28 -6.11 -28.49
CA THR A 143 13.36 -7.10 -28.56
C THR A 143 13.35 -8.07 -27.37
N GLY A 144 12.49 -7.83 -26.37
CA GLY A 144 12.46 -8.59 -25.12
C GLY A 144 13.48 -8.15 -24.08
N ALA A 145 14.15 -7.00 -24.28
CA ALA A 145 15.12 -6.48 -23.31
C ALA A 145 14.47 -6.18 -21.94
N ILE A 146 15.09 -6.68 -20.87
CA ILE A 146 14.75 -6.39 -19.48
C ILE A 146 15.71 -5.34 -18.92
N ILE A 147 15.18 -4.41 -18.13
CA ILE A 147 15.93 -3.23 -17.68
C ILE A 147 15.90 -3.16 -16.17
N ARG A 148 17.07 -3.10 -15.54
CA ARG A 148 17.20 -2.96 -14.10
C ARG A 148 16.70 -1.60 -13.65
N ALA A 149 15.87 -1.62 -12.62
CA ALA A 149 15.32 -0.46 -11.94
C ALA A 149 15.95 -0.21 -10.58
N VAL A 150 16.50 -1.24 -9.92
CA VAL A 150 17.07 -1.13 -8.57
C VAL A 150 18.54 -1.54 -8.59
N TYR A 151 19.39 -0.66 -8.07
CA TYR A 151 20.84 -0.81 -8.04
C TYR A 151 21.35 -0.75 -6.59
N PRO A 152 22.29 -1.62 -6.19
CA PRO A 152 23.00 -1.43 -4.94
C PRO A 152 23.86 -0.16 -5.02
N CYS A 153 23.91 0.56 -3.93
CA CYS A 153 24.80 1.70 -3.71
C CYS A 153 25.60 1.51 -2.43
N LYS A 154 26.41 2.50 -2.05
CA LYS A 154 27.34 2.38 -0.91
C LYS A 154 26.66 2.04 0.42
N ASP A 155 25.42 2.49 0.62
CA ASP A 155 24.67 2.42 1.87
C ASP A 155 23.22 1.93 1.67
N GLY A 156 22.99 1.08 0.67
CA GLY A 156 21.69 0.45 0.43
C GLY A 156 21.37 0.32 -1.06
N TYR A 157 20.22 0.83 -1.48
CA TYR A 157 19.75 0.75 -2.85
C TYR A 157 19.21 2.07 -3.36
N VAL A 158 19.38 2.31 -4.65
CA VAL A 158 18.76 3.41 -5.39
C VAL A 158 17.94 2.86 -6.54
N THR A 159 16.91 3.60 -6.91
CA THR A 159 16.14 3.37 -8.13
C THR A 159 16.69 4.26 -9.24
N TYR A 160 16.99 3.64 -10.36
CA TYR A 160 17.41 4.30 -11.58
C TYR A 160 16.97 3.41 -12.73
N ILE A 161 16.37 3.97 -13.79
CA ILE A 161 15.95 3.17 -14.93
C ILE A 161 16.53 3.82 -16.18
N ILE A 162 17.24 3.02 -16.99
CA ILE A 162 17.60 3.44 -18.34
C ILE A 162 16.30 3.59 -19.12
N TYR A 163 15.99 4.81 -19.54
CA TYR A 163 14.71 5.11 -20.16
C TYR A 163 14.85 5.89 -21.46
N GLY A 164 13.85 5.76 -22.33
CA GLY A 164 13.74 6.52 -23.58
C GLY A 164 12.97 7.84 -23.38
N GLY A 165 12.76 8.56 -24.48
CA GLY A 165 12.05 9.84 -24.50
C GLY A 165 12.80 10.98 -23.80
N PRO A 166 12.28 12.21 -23.84
CA PRO A 166 13.04 13.40 -23.42
C PRO A 166 13.62 13.33 -22.00
N ALA A 167 12.82 12.84 -21.03
CA ALA A 167 13.26 12.72 -19.63
C ALA A 167 14.32 11.62 -19.44
N GLY A 168 14.17 10.47 -20.12
CA GLY A 168 15.13 9.37 -20.07
C GLY A 168 16.46 9.74 -20.71
N GLN A 169 16.43 10.36 -21.89
CA GLN A 169 17.63 10.81 -22.61
C GLN A 169 18.42 11.83 -21.79
N ARG A 170 17.75 12.81 -21.18
CA ARG A 170 18.37 13.75 -20.25
C ARG A 170 19.00 13.02 -19.07
N THR A 171 18.25 12.15 -18.41
CA THR A 171 18.70 11.39 -17.23
C THR A 171 19.95 10.56 -17.53
N ASN A 172 19.93 9.78 -18.62
CA ASN A 172 21.04 8.93 -19.04
C ASN A 172 22.30 9.75 -19.37
N LYS A 173 22.13 10.90 -20.04
CA LYS A 173 23.21 11.83 -20.33
C LYS A 173 23.81 12.41 -19.04
N ARG A 174 22.98 12.90 -18.12
CA ARG A 174 23.44 13.49 -16.85
C ARG A 174 24.17 12.50 -15.95
N LEU A 175 23.71 11.24 -15.92
CA LEU A 175 24.43 10.18 -15.21
C LEU A 175 25.79 9.92 -15.86
N THR A 176 25.85 9.85 -17.20
CA THR A 176 27.11 9.66 -17.93
C THR A 176 28.10 10.80 -17.65
N GLU A 177 27.64 12.05 -17.65
CA GLU A 177 28.44 13.23 -17.29
C GLU A 177 28.94 13.14 -15.83
N TRP A 178 28.10 12.67 -14.91
CA TRP A 178 28.49 12.47 -13.52
C TRP A 178 29.60 11.41 -13.39
N MET A 179 29.43 10.27 -14.04
CA MET A 179 30.45 9.24 -14.10
C MET A 179 31.76 9.78 -14.67
N ALA A 180 31.68 10.59 -15.73
CA ALA A 180 32.87 11.18 -16.36
C ALA A 180 33.59 12.15 -15.40
N SER A 181 32.84 12.94 -14.62
CA SER A 181 33.42 13.84 -13.60
C SER A 181 34.20 13.09 -12.50
N LYS A 182 33.86 11.82 -12.25
CA LYS A 182 34.59 10.94 -11.32
C LYS A 182 35.62 10.03 -12.02
N GLY A 183 35.83 10.19 -13.32
CA GLY A 183 36.72 9.33 -14.11
C GLY A 183 36.23 7.89 -14.28
N MET A 184 34.94 7.63 -14.06
CA MET A 184 34.33 6.29 -14.06
C MET A 184 33.50 6.00 -15.32
N ALA A 185 33.26 6.99 -16.19
CA ALA A 185 32.55 6.76 -17.45
C ALA A 185 33.44 5.99 -18.44
N PRO A 186 33.00 4.82 -18.95
CA PRO A 186 33.68 4.15 -20.06
C PRO A 186 33.56 4.97 -21.36
N ASP A 187 34.51 4.81 -22.28
CA ASP A 187 34.54 5.60 -23.53
C ASP A 187 33.29 5.44 -24.38
N PHE A 188 32.68 4.26 -24.41
CA PHE A 188 31.45 4.03 -25.18
C PHE A 188 30.27 4.84 -24.63
N LEU A 189 30.18 5.08 -23.32
CA LEU A 189 29.15 5.92 -22.72
C LEU A 189 29.40 7.39 -23.02
N LYS A 190 30.65 7.85 -22.89
CA LYS A 190 31.02 9.24 -23.22
C LYS A 190 30.65 9.61 -24.66
N ASN A 191 30.83 8.66 -25.58
CA ASN A 191 30.56 8.85 -27.00
C ASN A 191 29.13 8.46 -27.42
N LYS A 192 28.27 8.05 -26.47
CA LYS A 192 26.90 7.63 -26.77
C LYS A 192 26.00 8.84 -27.02
N ASP A 193 25.35 8.86 -28.17
CA ASP A 193 24.29 9.83 -28.47
C ASP A 193 22.95 9.38 -27.86
N TRP A 194 22.70 9.84 -26.63
CA TRP A 194 21.45 9.55 -25.93
C TRP A 194 20.21 10.09 -26.64
N SER A 195 20.31 11.08 -27.54
CA SER A 195 19.14 11.61 -28.27
C SER A 195 18.53 10.60 -29.25
N LYS A 196 19.34 9.63 -29.70
CA LYS A 196 18.94 8.53 -30.59
C LYS A 196 18.61 7.25 -29.83
N PHE A 197 18.73 7.25 -28.50
CA PHE A 197 18.39 6.10 -27.68
C PHE A 197 16.87 5.90 -27.66
N ASP A 198 16.45 4.71 -28.10
CA ASP A 198 15.07 4.27 -28.06
C ASP A 198 14.97 2.97 -27.26
N ILE A 199 14.19 3.01 -26.18
CA ILE A 199 13.99 1.87 -25.30
C ILE A 199 13.19 0.76 -25.97
N ALA A 200 12.35 1.07 -26.97
CA ALA A 200 11.54 0.07 -27.64
C ALA A 200 12.38 -0.90 -28.46
N THR A 201 13.51 -0.44 -29.01
CA THR A 201 14.34 -1.20 -29.95
C THR A 201 15.71 -1.60 -29.39
N VAL A 202 16.03 -1.21 -28.15
CA VAL A 202 17.31 -1.54 -27.50
C VAL A 202 17.51 -3.05 -27.36
N THR A 203 18.75 -3.52 -27.53
CA THR A 203 19.11 -4.92 -27.32
C THR A 203 19.47 -5.19 -25.85
N GLN A 204 19.35 -6.45 -25.42
CA GLN A 204 19.79 -6.83 -24.07
C GLN A 204 21.30 -6.62 -23.88
N GLU A 205 22.10 -6.83 -24.92
CA GLU A 205 23.55 -6.62 -24.87
C GLU A 205 23.89 -5.15 -24.57
N GLU A 206 23.21 -4.22 -25.25
CA GLU A 206 23.40 -2.79 -25.03
C GLU A 206 22.98 -2.39 -23.61
N ILE A 207 21.82 -2.86 -23.14
CA ILE A 207 21.35 -2.62 -21.77
C ILE A 207 22.37 -3.14 -20.77
N ASN A 208 22.77 -4.42 -20.86
CA ASN A 208 23.72 -5.03 -19.93
C ASN A 208 25.02 -4.22 -19.83
N ARG A 209 25.54 -3.76 -20.97
CA ARG A 209 26.77 -2.97 -21.02
C ARG A 209 26.63 -1.62 -20.30
N VAL A 210 25.50 -0.93 -20.46
CA VAL A 210 25.22 0.32 -19.74
C VAL A 210 25.00 0.05 -18.25
N GLU A 211 24.23 -0.99 -17.92
CA GLU A 211 23.91 -1.35 -16.53
C GLU A 211 25.14 -1.75 -15.74
N GLU A 212 26.12 -2.43 -16.35
CA GLU A 212 27.39 -2.78 -15.71
C GLU A 212 28.16 -1.52 -15.28
N ALA A 213 28.23 -0.52 -16.16
CA ALA A 213 28.85 0.78 -15.86
C ALA A 213 28.07 1.53 -14.76
N ASN A 214 26.73 1.56 -14.86
CA ASN A 214 25.87 2.14 -13.83
C ASN A 214 26.07 1.45 -12.47
N MET A 215 26.14 0.12 -12.44
CA MET A 215 26.32 -0.66 -11.22
C MET A 215 27.68 -0.42 -10.58
N ALA A 216 28.76 -0.37 -11.37
CA ALA A 216 30.08 -0.04 -10.87
C ALA A 216 30.09 1.38 -10.25
N PHE A 217 29.44 2.34 -10.91
CA PHE A 217 29.34 3.70 -10.42
C PHE A 217 28.48 3.81 -9.14
N PHE A 218 27.29 3.23 -9.12
CA PHE A 218 26.36 3.37 -8.00
C PHE A 218 26.91 2.81 -6.69
N LYS A 219 27.73 1.75 -6.74
CA LYS A 219 28.44 1.22 -5.56
C LYS A 219 29.39 2.23 -4.88
N THR A 220 29.75 3.32 -5.57
CA THR A 220 30.65 4.36 -5.04
C THR A 220 29.94 5.56 -4.42
N VAL A 221 28.62 5.70 -4.63
CA VAL A 221 27.83 6.83 -4.16
C VAL A 221 26.88 6.39 -3.05
N THR A 222 26.61 7.29 -2.10
CA THR A 222 25.54 7.08 -1.12
C THR A 222 24.17 7.43 -1.71
N LYS A 223 23.10 6.98 -1.05
CA LYS A 223 21.73 7.37 -1.37
C LYS A 223 21.54 8.89 -1.38
N ASP A 224 22.10 9.58 -0.40
CA ASP A 224 22.00 11.04 -0.27
C ASP A 224 22.75 11.78 -1.39
N GLU A 225 23.98 11.35 -1.71
CA GLU A 225 24.74 11.90 -2.83
C GLU A 225 24.00 11.72 -4.15
N PHE A 226 23.43 10.52 -4.36
CA PHE A 226 22.62 10.22 -5.53
C PHE A 226 21.38 11.10 -5.61
N PHE A 227 20.59 11.18 -4.55
CA PHE A 227 19.35 11.94 -4.57
C PHE A 227 19.58 13.44 -4.73
N LYS A 228 20.61 13.99 -4.07
CA LYS A 228 21.02 15.39 -4.26
C LYS A 228 21.36 15.68 -5.72
N TYR A 229 22.18 14.84 -6.34
CA TYR A 229 22.54 14.99 -7.75
C TYR A 229 21.32 14.86 -8.68
N VAL A 230 20.42 13.92 -8.39
CA VAL A 230 19.18 13.75 -9.14
C VAL A 230 18.36 15.03 -9.17
N VAL A 231 18.15 15.65 -8.00
CA VAL A 231 17.38 16.90 -7.88
C VAL A 231 18.09 18.06 -8.59
N GLU A 232 19.40 18.22 -8.38
CA GLU A 232 20.18 19.29 -8.99
C GLU A 232 20.24 19.21 -10.53
N GLN A 233 20.18 17.99 -11.08
CA GLN A 233 20.31 17.74 -12.52
C GLN A 233 19.00 17.39 -13.24
N ASP A 234 17.85 17.47 -12.54
CA ASP A 234 16.53 17.11 -13.07
C ASP A 234 16.51 15.71 -13.70
N MET A 235 17.08 14.74 -12.97
CA MET A 235 17.15 13.33 -13.36
C MET A 235 15.98 12.52 -12.80
N LEU A 236 15.76 11.34 -13.38
CA LEU A 236 14.88 10.32 -12.83
C LEU A 236 15.69 9.36 -11.95
N GLY A 237 15.38 9.31 -10.66
CA GLY A 237 15.94 8.32 -9.74
C GLY A 237 15.67 8.68 -8.28
N TYR A 238 15.53 7.68 -7.41
CA TYR A 238 15.16 7.92 -6.01
C TYR A 238 15.84 6.90 -5.07
N PRO A 239 16.14 7.28 -3.83
CA PRO A 239 16.64 6.32 -2.84
C PRO A 239 15.56 5.27 -2.49
N VAL A 240 15.99 4.06 -2.16
CA VAL A 240 15.11 3.04 -1.56
C VAL A 240 15.22 3.17 -0.05
N ASN A 241 14.23 3.83 0.56
CA ASN A 241 14.24 4.13 1.99
C ASN A 241 13.84 2.90 2.83
N THR A 242 14.53 2.75 3.95
CA THR A 242 14.22 1.76 5.00
C THR A 242 13.14 2.28 5.96
N ALA A 243 12.62 1.39 6.82
CA ALA A 243 11.65 1.78 7.86
C ALA A 243 12.20 2.84 8.83
N LYS A 244 13.50 2.80 9.15
CA LYS A 244 14.15 3.82 9.97
C LYS A 244 14.21 5.16 9.24
N GLU A 245 14.60 5.14 7.98
CA GLU A 245 14.76 6.37 7.19
C GLU A 245 13.43 7.08 6.95
N ILE A 246 12.33 6.35 6.74
CA ILE A 246 11.00 6.99 6.63
C ILE A 246 10.51 7.59 7.97
N LEU A 247 10.89 7.02 9.11
CA LEU A 247 10.61 7.64 10.42
C LEU A 247 11.41 8.94 10.60
N GLU A 248 12.61 8.97 10.05
CA GLU A 248 13.53 10.10 10.13
C GLU A 248 13.36 11.13 8.99
N ASP A 249 12.55 10.83 7.97
CA ASP A 249 12.36 11.64 6.77
C ASP A 249 11.75 13.02 7.04
N ASP A 250 12.42 14.06 6.55
CA ASP A 250 12.03 15.46 6.78
C ASP A 250 10.72 15.82 6.08
N GLN A 251 10.43 15.22 4.92
CA GLN A 251 9.17 15.47 4.21
C GLN A 251 7.98 14.87 4.98
N LEU A 252 8.11 13.66 5.51
CA LEU A 252 7.07 13.03 6.34
C LEU A 252 6.89 13.77 7.68
N LYS A 253 8.00 14.20 8.32
CA LYS A 253 7.94 15.02 9.53
C LYS A 253 7.25 16.37 9.30
N SER A 254 7.60 17.09 8.22
CA SER A 254 6.99 18.39 7.90
C SER A 254 5.49 18.29 7.60
N ARG A 255 5.03 17.11 7.16
CA ARG A 255 3.61 16.80 6.97
C ARG A 255 2.92 16.28 8.23
N GLY A 256 3.61 16.22 9.37
CA GLY A 256 3.05 15.73 10.62
C GLY A 256 2.68 14.24 10.59
N MET A 257 3.36 13.45 9.76
CA MET A 257 3.06 12.02 9.56
C MET A 257 3.23 11.18 10.83
N TRP A 258 4.04 11.63 11.78
CA TRP A 258 4.37 10.88 12.99
C TRP A 258 3.81 11.58 14.22
N LYS A 259 3.01 10.86 15.01
CA LYS A 259 2.35 11.38 16.22
C LYS A 259 2.75 10.56 17.42
N GLU A 260 3.28 11.22 18.44
CA GLU A 260 3.58 10.59 19.73
C GLU A 260 2.29 10.45 20.55
N VAL A 261 1.91 9.22 20.86
CA VAL A 261 0.73 8.91 21.65
C VAL A 261 1.16 8.38 23.01
N GLU A 262 0.65 8.98 24.08
CA GLU A 262 0.94 8.57 25.45
C GLU A 262 0.17 7.30 25.83
N HIS A 263 0.90 6.31 26.34
CA HIS A 263 0.38 5.07 26.87
C HIS A 263 0.72 4.96 28.36
N GLU A 264 -0.13 5.53 29.21
CA GLU A 264 0.04 5.52 30.68
C GLU A 264 0.30 4.12 31.26
N ASP A 265 -0.37 3.08 30.71
CA ASP A 265 -0.22 1.69 31.15
C ASP A 265 1.17 1.12 30.88
N LEU A 266 1.87 1.67 29.88
CA LEU A 266 3.21 1.26 29.50
C LEU A 266 4.27 2.21 30.08
N GLY A 267 3.86 3.38 30.59
CA GLY A 267 4.77 4.43 31.01
C GLY A 267 5.60 5.03 29.86
N GLU A 268 5.13 4.88 28.62
CA GLU A 268 5.87 5.23 27.41
C GLU A 268 5.01 6.00 26.40
N LYS A 269 5.68 6.64 25.44
CA LYS A 269 5.06 7.20 24.24
C LYS A 269 5.37 6.31 23.05
N ILE A 270 4.38 6.08 22.21
CA ILE A 270 4.50 5.27 21.00
C ILE A 270 4.22 6.16 19.80
N THR A 271 5.10 6.09 18.81
CA THR A 271 4.95 6.80 17.53
C THR A 271 3.91 6.10 16.65
N TYR A 272 2.85 6.82 16.29
CA TYR A 272 1.78 6.37 15.41
C TYR A 272 1.89 7.07 14.05
N PRO A 273 1.53 6.40 12.94
CA PRO A 273 1.27 7.09 11.69
C PRO A 273 -0.01 7.93 11.81
N ALA A 274 0.08 9.21 11.45
CA ALA A 274 -1.04 10.12 11.31
C ALA A 274 -1.80 9.86 10.00
N PHE A 275 -2.92 10.58 9.82
CA PHE A 275 -3.64 10.55 8.56
C PHE A 275 -2.81 11.22 7.45
N PHE A 276 -2.67 10.56 6.30
CA PHE A 276 -1.78 11.00 5.21
C PHE A 276 -2.25 12.28 4.49
N THR A 277 -3.53 12.63 4.65
CA THR A 277 -4.15 13.80 4.00
C THR A 277 -4.21 14.97 4.97
N LEU A 278 -3.76 16.14 4.49
CA LEU A 278 -3.91 17.40 5.19
C LEU A 278 -5.15 18.11 4.66
N PHE A 279 -6.10 18.40 5.55
CA PHE A 279 -7.30 19.15 5.20
C PHE A 279 -7.15 20.61 5.61
N SER A 280 -7.69 21.53 4.83
CA SER A 280 -7.70 22.96 5.15
C SER A 280 -8.65 23.31 6.31
N SER A 281 -9.66 22.47 6.57
CA SER A 281 -10.72 22.74 7.55
C SER A 281 -11.09 21.55 8.45
N ILE A 282 -10.75 20.32 8.08
CA ILE A 282 -11.10 19.12 8.86
C ILE A 282 -9.95 18.79 9.80
N ALA A 283 -10.24 18.73 11.10
CA ALA A 283 -9.33 18.12 12.06
C ALA A 283 -9.47 16.60 11.95
N CYS A 284 -8.63 15.95 11.16
CA CYS A 284 -8.47 14.49 11.15
C CYS A 284 -7.07 14.18 11.65
N ASP A 285 -6.96 13.69 12.89
CA ASP A 285 -5.67 13.38 13.51
C ASP A 285 -5.80 12.17 14.45
N VAL A 286 -4.69 11.71 15.03
CA VAL A 286 -4.69 10.70 16.09
C VAL A 286 -5.11 11.38 17.40
N TRP A 287 -6.31 11.06 17.89
CA TRP A 287 -6.92 11.77 19.03
C TRP A 287 -6.54 11.21 20.39
N ARG A 288 -6.43 9.89 20.51
CA ARG A 288 -6.17 9.19 21.78
C ARG A 288 -5.62 7.79 21.53
N ARG A 289 -5.00 7.19 22.55
CA ARG A 289 -4.58 5.78 22.52
C ARG A 289 -5.76 4.83 22.31
N ALA A 290 -5.43 3.59 21.94
CA ALA A 290 -6.39 2.50 21.95
C ALA A 290 -7.00 2.32 23.36
N PRO A 291 -8.32 2.05 23.46
CA PRO A 291 -9.00 1.87 24.74
C PRO A 291 -8.59 0.56 25.43
N ARG A 292 -8.62 0.56 26.77
CA ARG A 292 -8.57 -0.67 27.57
C ARG A 292 -9.89 -1.44 27.41
N ILE A 293 -9.85 -2.73 27.72
CA ILE A 293 -11.06 -3.56 27.76
C ILE A 293 -12.03 -2.96 28.79
N GLY A 294 -13.20 -2.53 28.31
CA GLY A 294 -14.26 -1.97 29.15
C GLY A 294 -14.08 -0.52 29.61
N GLU A 295 -13.05 0.20 29.12
CA GLU A 295 -12.74 1.58 29.55
C GLU A 295 -13.94 2.52 29.46
N HIS A 296 -14.72 2.40 28.39
CA HIS A 296 -15.85 3.29 28.09
C HIS A 296 -17.22 2.63 28.37
N ASN A 297 -17.25 1.49 29.10
CA ASN A 297 -18.51 0.77 29.31
C ASN A 297 -19.56 1.62 30.03
N GLU A 298 -19.21 2.25 31.16
CA GLU A 298 -20.16 3.08 31.90
C GLU A 298 -20.62 4.32 31.12
N GLU A 299 -19.73 4.94 30.36
CA GLU A 299 -20.05 6.07 29.47
C GLU A 299 -21.13 5.65 28.47
N VAL A 300 -20.87 4.59 27.70
CA VAL A 300 -21.80 4.08 26.68
C VAL A 300 -23.11 3.59 27.29
N TYR A 301 -23.09 2.92 28.45
CA TYR A 301 -24.31 2.46 29.12
C TYR A 301 -25.21 3.62 29.55
N ARG A 302 -24.62 4.71 30.05
CA ARG A 302 -25.38 5.91 30.41
C ARG A 302 -25.94 6.62 29.17
N GLU A 303 -25.19 6.67 28.08
CA GLU A 303 -25.67 7.24 26.80
C GLU A 303 -26.91 6.52 26.25
N ILE A 304 -27.00 5.21 26.44
CA ILE A 304 -28.19 4.42 26.04
C ILE A 304 -29.28 4.39 27.14
N GLY A 305 -29.14 5.17 28.21
CA GLY A 305 -30.16 5.37 29.24
C GLY A 305 -30.20 4.32 30.35
N LEU A 306 -29.16 3.47 30.50
CA LEU A 306 -29.08 2.53 31.62
C LEU A 306 -28.65 3.26 32.90
N ASP A 307 -29.42 3.07 33.97
CA ASP A 307 -29.06 3.57 35.28
C ASP A 307 -28.13 2.60 36.03
N GLN A 308 -27.67 3.00 37.22
CA GLN A 308 -26.76 2.18 38.01
C GLN A 308 -27.39 0.85 38.48
N LYS A 309 -28.72 0.80 38.66
CA LYS A 309 -29.42 -0.42 39.04
C LYS A 309 -29.48 -1.40 37.86
N ASP A 310 -29.72 -0.89 36.65
CA ASP A 310 -29.67 -1.69 35.42
C ASP A 310 -28.30 -2.30 35.21
N ILE A 311 -27.24 -1.49 35.34
CA ILE A 311 -25.85 -1.96 35.18
C ILE A 311 -25.54 -3.06 36.21
N LEU A 312 -25.91 -2.88 37.47
CA LEU A 312 -25.71 -3.90 38.51
C LEU A 312 -26.49 -5.19 38.22
N ARG A 313 -27.72 -5.08 37.72
CA ARG A 313 -28.55 -6.22 37.32
C ARG A 313 -27.91 -6.99 36.17
N LEU A 314 -27.42 -6.31 35.14
CA LEU A 314 -26.76 -6.93 33.98
C LEU A 314 -25.43 -7.60 34.38
N LYS A 315 -24.62 -6.97 35.23
CA LYS A 315 -23.40 -7.56 35.81
C LYS A 315 -23.71 -8.84 36.59
N LYS A 316 -24.72 -8.80 37.48
CA LYS A 316 -25.14 -9.99 38.26
C LYS A 316 -25.63 -11.13 37.37
N ALA A 317 -26.16 -10.81 36.19
CA ALA A 317 -26.61 -11.78 35.20
C ALA A 317 -25.51 -12.25 34.23
N ASN A 318 -24.25 -11.79 34.38
CA ASN A 318 -23.14 -12.04 33.45
C ASN A 318 -23.46 -11.68 31.99
N ILE A 319 -24.24 -10.62 31.77
CA ILE A 319 -24.50 -10.08 30.42
C ILE A 319 -23.42 -9.07 30.03
N ILE A 320 -22.94 -8.31 31.03
CA ILE A 320 -21.83 -7.36 30.95
C ILE A 320 -20.86 -7.59 32.12
#